data_AF-A0A397VUN6-F1
#
_entry.id   AF-A0A397VUN6-F1
#
_cell.length_a   1.000
_cell.length_b   1.000
_cell.length_c   1.000
_cell.angle_alpha   90.00
_cell.angle_beta   90.00
_cell.angle_gamma   90.00
#
_symmetry.space_group_name_H-M   'P 1'
#
loop_
_entity.id
_entity.type
_entity.pdbx_description
1 polymer ?
#
loop_
_entity_poly.entity_id
_entity_poly.type
_entity_poly.pdbx_seq_one_letter_code
_entity_poly.pdbx_strand_id
1 'polypeptide(L)'
;MPFNAPLHVVVSTSTVNNLTIEFVRQYNGFYYVRYLNSYSLFSVPSVQDVRVFDKAPPSCFILFRLKIQSCLVALDLRLERRVLSKHASNLWKGIKINDRHIENAFKTFYNTALYRFNSGQLKIRIIVPPTVPQQPPAQEQLLVHSTFDDFDNSFDGLLRQLFNNGN
;
A
#
# COMPACT_ATOMS: atom_id res chain seq x y z
N MET A 1 35.65 6.73 -25.79
CA MET A 1 34.39 7.49 -25.67
C MET A 1 34.02 7.53 -24.19
N PRO A 2 34.11 8.68 -23.48
CA PRO A 2 33.63 8.74 -22.11
C PRO A 2 32.11 8.50 -22.09
N PHE A 3 31.70 7.55 -21.24
CA PHE A 3 30.30 7.19 -21.04
C PHE A 3 29.62 8.37 -20.35
N ASN A 4 28.85 9.18 -21.10
CA ASN A 4 28.01 10.22 -20.49
C ASN A 4 27.02 9.51 -19.56
N ALA A 5 27.26 9.62 -18.25
CA ALA A 5 26.33 9.08 -17.26
C ALA A 5 24.94 9.67 -17.56
N PRO A 6 23.88 8.85 -17.58
CA PRO A 6 22.53 9.37 -17.79
C PRO A 6 22.30 10.44 -16.74
N LEU A 7 21.99 11.66 -17.18
CA LEU A 7 21.64 12.74 -16.25
C LEU A 7 20.49 12.20 -15.39
N HIS A 8 20.73 12.06 -14.09
CA HIS A 8 19.73 11.58 -13.14
C HIS A 8 19.76 12.47 -11.92
N VAL A 9 18.58 12.74 -11.37
CA VAL A 9 18.42 13.53 -10.15
C VAL A 9 18.10 12.57 -9.02
N VAL A 10 18.88 12.63 -7.95
CA VAL A 10 18.57 11.91 -6.71
C VAL A 10 17.41 12.62 -6.05
N VAL A 11 16.26 11.95 -5.96
CA VAL A 11 15.04 12.49 -5.35
C VAL A 11 15.04 12.26 -3.85
N SER A 12 15.53 11.09 -3.41
CA SER A 12 15.54 10.73 -2.00
C SER A 12 16.61 9.67 -1.73
N THR A 13 17.17 9.68 -0.52
CA THR A 13 18.21 8.75 -0.10
C THR A 13 17.86 8.17 1.26
N SER A 14 18.18 6.90 1.48
CA SER A 14 18.05 6.26 2.78
C SER A 14 19.26 5.39 3.09
N THR A 15 19.92 5.70 4.20
CA THR A 15 20.98 4.88 4.78
C THR A 15 20.49 4.19 6.05
N VAL A 16 20.53 2.86 6.09
CA VAL A 16 20.19 2.03 7.26
C VAL A 16 21.17 0.87 7.30
N ASN A 17 21.77 0.58 8.46
CA ASN A 17 22.73 -0.53 8.64
C ASN A 17 23.86 -0.51 7.59
N ASN A 18 24.43 0.67 7.32
CA ASN A 18 25.47 0.91 6.31
C ASN A 18 25.08 0.55 4.85
N LEU A 19 23.80 0.28 4.60
CA LEU A 19 23.26 0.10 3.27
C LEU A 19 22.60 1.42 2.84
N THR A 20 23.02 1.98 1.71
CA THR A 20 22.47 3.21 1.14
C THR A 20 21.68 2.90 -0.12
N ILE A 21 20.39 3.21 -0.09
CA ILE A 21 19.50 3.12 -1.25
C ILE A 21 19.11 4.53 -1.65
N GLU A 22 19.12 4.77 -2.96
CA GLU A 22 18.71 6.04 -3.54
C GLU A 22 17.51 5.83 -4.46
N PHE A 23 16.57 6.75 -4.40
CA PHE A 23 15.47 6.86 -5.32
C PHE A 23 15.81 7.97 -6.31
N VAL A 24 15.95 7.62 -7.58
CA VAL A 24 16.43 8.53 -8.62
C VAL A 24 15.39 8.70 -9.72
N ARG A 25 15.36 9.90 -10.30
CA ARG A 25 14.53 10.24 -11.44
C ARG A 25 15.42 10.58 -12.63
N GLN A 26 15.11 10.02 -13.79
CA GLN A 26 15.77 10.34 -15.05
C GLN A 26 14.92 11.35 -15.84
N TYR A 27 15.54 12.10 -16.76
CA TYR A 27 14.88 13.20 -17.50
C TYR A 27 13.72 12.74 -18.39
N ASN A 28 13.76 11.47 -18.82
CA ASN A 28 12.68 10.81 -19.55
C ASN A 28 11.46 10.48 -18.66
N GLY A 29 11.46 10.88 -17.39
CA GLY A 29 10.35 10.68 -16.45
C GLY A 29 10.31 9.31 -15.80
N PHE A 30 11.28 8.44 -16.08
CA PHE A 30 11.39 7.13 -15.44
C PHE A 30 12.06 7.25 -14.07
N TYR A 31 11.64 6.38 -13.16
CA TYR A 31 12.12 6.32 -11.80
C TYR A 31 12.89 5.02 -11.58
N TYR A 32 13.96 5.09 -10.80
CA TYR A 32 14.78 3.93 -10.48
C TYR A 32 15.11 3.91 -8.99
N VAL A 33 15.32 2.70 -8.49
CA VAL A 33 16.00 2.46 -7.22
C VAL A 33 17.45 2.13 -7.54
N ARG A 34 18.38 2.89 -6.96
CA ARG A 34 19.82 2.69 -7.09
C ARG A 34 20.40 2.13 -5.81
N TYR A 35 21.28 1.15 -5.96
CA TYR A 35 22.17 0.66 -4.92
C TYR A 35 23.56 0.44 -5.52
N LEU A 36 24.58 1.09 -4.95
CA LEU A 36 25.95 1.11 -5.51
C LEU A 36 25.92 1.52 -7.00
N ASN A 37 26.39 0.65 -7.89
CA ASN A 37 26.44 0.86 -9.34
C ASN A 37 25.27 0.19 -10.10
N SER A 38 24.30 -0.38 -9.36
CA SER A 38 23.18 -1.12 -9.92
C SER A 38 21.87 -0.35 -9.81
N TYR A 39 21.00 -0.52 -10.80
CA TYR A 39 19.72 0.18 -10.92
C TYR A 39 18.59 -0.80 -11.22
N SER A 40 17.46 -0.60 -10.56
CA SER A 40 16.21 -1.30 -10.88
C SER A 40 15.13 -0.29 -11.23
N LEU A 41 14.39 -0.56 -12.31
CA LEU A 41 13.28 0.27 -12.73
C LEU A 41 12.16 0.23 -11.68
N PHE A 42 11.74 1.41 -11.22
CA PHE A 42 10.61 1.57 -10.33
C PHE A 42 9.34 1.85 -11.16
N SER A 43 8.48 0.84 -11.27
CA SER A 43 7.19 0.97 -11.93
C SER A 43 6.18 1.66 -11.01
N VAL A 44 5.82 2.90 -11.36
CA VAL A 44 4.71 3.62 -10.73
C VAL A 44 3.41 2.89 -11.09
N PRO A 45 2.57 2.52 -10.10
CA PRO A 45 1.32 1.83 -10.37
C PRO A 45 0.34 2.74 -11.11
N SER A 46 -0.37 2.17 -12.08
CA SER A 46 -1.34 2.83 -12.94
C SER A 46 -2.77 2.34 -12.63
N VAL A 47 -3.78 3.11 -13.03
CA VAL A 47 -5.19 2.73 -12.84
C VAL A 47 -5.59 1.39 -13.51
N GLN A 48 -4.76 0.89 -14.43
CA GLN A 48 -4.96 -0.43 -15.05
C GLN A 48 -4.60 -1.56 -14.09
N ASP A 49 -3.66 -1.32 -13.16
CA ASP A 49 -3.21 -2.28 -12.15
C ASP A 49 -4.22 -2.46 -10.99
N VAL A 50 -5.31 -1.68 -10.99
CA VAL A 50 -6.33 -1.65 -9.93
C VAL A 50 -7.24 -2.90 -9.92
N ARG A 51 -7.12 -3.79 -10.92
CA ARG A 51 -8.11 -4.85 -11.19
C ARG A 51 -8.23 -5.96 -10.14
N VAL A 52 -7.46 -5.96 -9.05
CA VAL A 52 -7.30 -7.16 -8.20
C VAL A 52 -7.31 -6.84 -6.71
N PHE A 53 -8.41 -6.29 -6.21
CA PHE A 53 -8.58 -6.15 -4.76
C PHE A 53 -9.92 -6.73 -4.32
N ASP A 54 -9.90 -7.99 -3.86
CA ASP A 54 -11.03 -8.64 -3.16
C ASP A 54 -11.26 -8.03 -1.76
N LYS A 55 -10.23 -7.35 -1.23
CA LYS A 55 -10.20 -6.65 0.06
C LYS A 55 -10.00 -5.16 -0.16
N ALA A 56 -10.16 -4.35 0.88
CA ALA A 56 -9.88 -2.91 0.79
C ALA A 56 -8.45 -2.67 0.25
N PRO A 57 -8.24 -1.67 -0.63
CA PRO A 57 -6.95 -1.43 -1.24
C PRO A 57 -5.91 -1.04 -0.17
N PRO A 58 -4.66 -1.53 -0.27
CA PRO A 58 -3.60 -1.15 0.64
C PRO A 58 -3.27 0.34 0.53
N SER A 59 -2.83 0.95 1.64
CA SER A 59 -2.47 2.37 1.66
C SER A 59 -1.32 2.69 0.68
N CYS A 60 -1.21 3.96 0.28
CA CYS A 60 -0.15 4.44 -0.62
C CYS A 60 1.25 4.01 -0.15
N PHE A 61 1.51 4.08 1.16
CA PHE A 61 2.80 3.68 1.73
C PHE A 61 3.05 2.18 1.61
N ILE A 62 2.01 1.34 1.84
CA ILE A 62 2.13 -0.11 1.70
C ILE A 62 2.43 -0.46 0.23
N LEU A 63 1.72 0.13 -0.72
CA LEU A 63 1.96 -0.05 -2.15
C LEU A 63 3.38 0.36 -2.54
N PHE A 64 3.81 1.53 -2.08
CA PHE A 64 5.16 2.04 -2.31
C PHE A 64 6.21 1.06 -1.78
N ARG A 65 6.05 0.58 -0.54
CA ARG A 65 6.96 -0.39 0.08
C ARG A 65 7.05 -1.70 -0.72
N LEU A 66 5.93 -2.20 -1.25
CA LEU A 66 5.92 -3.40 -2.09
C LEU A 66 6.70 -3.20 -3.40
N LYS A 67 6.55 -2.03 -4.03
CA LYS A 67 7.33 -1.68 -5.24
C LYS A 67 8.82 -1.52 -4.93
N ILE A 68 9.18 -0.90 -3.81
CA ILE A 68 10.57 -0.84 -3.35
C ILE A 68 11.13 -2.24 -3.10
N GLN A 69 10.39 -3.10 -2.40
CA GLN A 69 10.81 -4.48 -2.17
C GLN A 69 11.10 -5.22 -3.48
N SER A 70 10.22 -5.08 -4.48
CA SER A 70 10.40 -5.69 -5.79
C SER A 70 11.68 -5.19 -6.48
N CYS A 71 11.96 -3.88 -6.40
CA CYS A 71 13.19 -3.32 -6.95
C CYS A 71 14.44 -3.82 -6.22
N LEU A 72 14.38 -3.95 -4.89
CA LEU A 72 15.51 -4.45 -4.11
C LEU A 72 15.78 -5.93 -4.39
N VAL A 73 14.73 -6.75 -4.53
CA VAL A 73 14.88 -8.15 -4.95
C VAL A 73 15.49 -8.25 -6.35
N ALA A 74 15.13 -7.37 -7.28
CA ALA A 74 15.75 -7.31 -8.62
C ALA A 74 17.22 -6.86 -8.58
N LEU A 75 17.64 -6.18 -7.52
CA LEU A 75 19.04 -5.80 -7.24
C LEU A 75 19.78 -6.84 -6.39
N ASP A 76 19.20 -8.04 -6.22
CA ASP A 76 19.69 -9.11 -5.35
C ASP A 76 19.84 -8.71 -3.86
N LEU A 77 19.06 -7.72 -3.42
CA LEU A 77 18.99 -7.27 -2.04
C LEU A 77 17.75 -7.83 -1.34
N ARG A 78 17.94 -8.91 -0.58
CA ARG A 78 16.91 -9.49 0.29
C ARG A 78 17.02 -8.91 1.70
N LEU A 79 16.32 -7.81 1.94
CA LEU A 79 16.32 -7.14 3.25
C LEU A 79 15.28 -7.74 4.20
N GLU A 80 15.63 -7.77 5.49
CA GLU A 80 14.69 -8.12 6.54
C GLU A 80 13.52 -7.11 6.60
N ARG A 81 12.34 -7.59 7.01
CA ARG A 81 11.09 -6.82 7.06
C ARG A 81 11.27 -5.45 7.73
N ARG A 82 11.96 -5.41 8.87
CA ARG A 82 12.20 -4.18 9.67
C ARG A 82 13.08 -3.18 8.92
N VAL A 83 14.18 -3.66 8.35
CA VAL A 83 15.13 -2.84 7.59
C VAL A 83 14.48 -2.28 6.33
N LEU A 84 13.75 -3.11 5.58
CA LEU A 84 12.98 -2.71 4.40
C LEU A 84 11.97 -1.60 4.73
N SER A 85 11.20 -1.75 5.81
CA SER A 85 10.23 -0.72 6.24
C SER A 85 10.91 0.60 6.58
N LYS A 86 12.09 0.57 7.21
CA LYS A 86 12.85 1.78 7.56
C LYS A 86 13.34 2.50 6.30
N HIS A 87 13.89 1.76 5.33
CA HIS A 87 14.25 2.33 4.04
C HIS A 87 13.06 2.93 3.30
N ALA A 88 11.97 2.16 3.17
CA ALA A 88 10.77 2.65 2.49
C ALA A 88 10.21 3.91 3.17
N SER A 89 10.20 3.98 4.50
CA SER A 89 9.73 5.16 5.24
C SER A 89 10.60 6.39 4.97
N ASN A 90 11.93 6.25 5.04
CA ASN A 90 12.87 7.33 4.77
C ASN A 90 12.74 7.83 3.32
N LEU A 91 12.71 6.90 2.36
CA LEU A 91 12.56 7.23 0.94
C LEU A 91 11.24 7.97 0.69
N TRP A 92 10.14 7.43 1.22
CA TRP A 92 8.81 8.03 1.07
C TRP A 92 8.73 9.44 1.65
N LYS A 93 9.34 9.68 2.81
CA LYS A 93 9.43 11.03 3.40
C LYS A 93 10.15 11.99 2.47
N GLY A 94 11.31 11.60 1.92
CA GLY A 94 12.04 12.46 0.97
C GLY A 94 11.28 12.67 -0.34
N ILE A 95 10.61 11.65 -0.89
CA ILE A 95 9.81 11.77 -2.11
C ILE A 95 8.66 12.77 -1.92
N LYS A 96 7.93 12.73 -0.80
CA LYS A 96 6.85 13.70 -0.55
C LYS A 96 7.32 15.15 -0.53
N ILE A 97 8.58 15.38 -0.17
CA ILE A 97 9.18 16.72 -0.13
C ILE A 97 9.67 17.11 -1.54
N ASN A 98 10.37 16.19 -2.22
CA ASN A 98 11.17 16.50 -3.41
C ASN A 98 10.46 16.18 -4.74
N ASP A 99 9.49 15.28 -4.76
CA ASP A 99 8.74 14.92 -5.97
C ASP A 99 7.27 14.58 -5.66
N ARG A 100 6.43 15.63 -5.67
CA ARG A 100 4.98 15.51 -5.49
C ARG A 100 4.28 14.72 -6.60
N HIS A 101 4.90 14.56 -7.78
CA HIS A 101 4.27 13.85 -8.88
C HIS A 101 4.09 12.37 -8.53
N ILE A 102 5.10 11.73 -7.92
CA ILE A 102 4.95 10.35 -7.43
C ILE A 102 3.89 10.25 -6.35
N GLU A 103 3.93 11.14 -5.35
CA GLU A 103 2.95 11.10 -4.27
C GLU A 103 1.52 11.17 -4.83
N ASN A 104 1.29 12.08 -5.77
CA ASN A 104 0.01 12.23 -6.44
C ASN A 104 -0.36 11.00 -7.28
N ALA A 105 0.59 10.38 -7.98
CA ALA A 105 0.32 9.15 -8.73
C ALA A 105 -0.16 8.02 -7.82
N PHE A 106 0.49 7.82 -6.66
CA PHE A 106 0.05 6.83 -5.67
C PHE A 106 -1.31 7.18 -5.05
N LYS A 107 -1.58 8.46 -4.74
CA LYS A 107 -2.89 8.90 -4.24
C LYS A 107 -4.00 8.67 -5.27
N THR A 108 -3.76 9.03 -6.53
CA THR A 108 -4.71 8.82 -7.62
C THR A 108 -5.00 7.34 -7.82
N PHE A 109 -3.96 6.51 -7.81
CA PHE A 109 -4.11 5.06 -7.86
C PHE A 109 -4.97 4.54 -6.70
N TYR A 110 -4.63 4.93 -5.45
CA TYR A 110 -5.35 4.51 -4.25
C TYR A 110 -6.82 4.93 -4.27
N ASN A 111 -7.11 6.19 -4.61
CA ASN A 111 -8.48 6.70 -4.68
C ASN A 111 -9.29 6.00 -5.77
N THR A 112 -8.66 5.71 -6.92
CA THR A 112 -9.32 4.95 -7.98
C THR A 112 -9.62 3.51 -7.54
N ALA A 113 -8.68 2.88 -6.83
CA ALA A 113 -8.88 1.55 -6.27
C ALA A 113 -9.98 1.53 -5.21
N LEU A 114 -10.00 2.52 -4.33
CA LEU A 114 -11.02 2.66 -3.29
C LEU A 114 -12.40 2.90 -3.89
N TYR A 115 -12.49 3.76 -4.90
CA TYR A 115 -13.73 3.99 -5.63
C TYR A 115 -14.27 2.70 -6.24
N ARG A 116 -13.45 1.94 -6.96
CA ARG A 116 -13.87 0.66 -7.57
C ARG A 116 -14.28 -0.39 -6.54
N PHE A 117 -13.53 -0.49 -5.44
CA PHE A 117 -13.86 -1.38 -4.33
C PHE A 117 -15.24 -1.03 -3.75
N ASN A 118 -15.49 0.26 -3.47
CA ASN A 118 -16.77 0.71 -2.95
C ASN A 118 -17.92 0.51 -3.95
N SER A 119 -17.72 0.84 -5.23
CA SER A 119 -18.73 0.63 -6.29
C SER A 119 -19.13 -0.83 -6.45
N GLY A 120 -18.20 -1.78 -6.29
CA GLY A 120 -18.52 -3.21 -6.29
C GLY A 120 -19.23 -3.72 -5.03
N GLN A 121 -19.11 -3.00 -3.91
CA GLN A 121 -19.69 -3.36 -2.62
C GLN A 121 -21.00 -2.62 -2.31
N LEU A 122 -21.41 -1.65 -3.13
CA LEU A 122 -22.71 -0.96 -3.03
C LEU A 122 -23.86 -1.91 -3.39
N LYS A 123 -24.21 -2.82 -2.48
CA LYS A 123 -25.50 -3.50 -2.50
C LYS A 123 -26.56 -2.52 -2.01
N ILE A 124 -27.33 -1.93 -2.93
CA ILE A 124 -28.54 -1.17 -2.59
C ILE A 124 -29.47 -2.12 -1.83
N ARG A 125 -29.56 -1.97 -0.50
CA ARG A 125 -30.62 -2.62 0.28
C ARG A 125 -31.91 -1.89 -0.06
N ILE A 126 -32.69 -2.45 -0.98
CA ILE A 126 -34.10 -2.12 -1.08
C ILE A 126 -34.70 -2.55 0.25
N ILE A 127 -35.00 -1.58 1.10
CA ILE A 127 -35.74 -1.81 2.33
C ILE A 127 -37.14 -2.22 1.89
N VAL A 128 -37.38 -3.52 1.82
CA VAL A 128 -38.74 -4.04 1.69
C VAL A 128 -39.48 -3.55 2.94
N PRO A 129 -40.55 -2.74 2.80
CA PRO A 129 -41.27 -2.24 3.96
C PRO A 129 -41.76 -3.44 4.79
N PRO A 130 -41.60 -3.40 6.12
CA PRO A 130 -41.91 -4.54 6.96
C PRO A 130 -43.41 -4.87 6.86
N THR A 131 -43.73 -6.06 6.37
CA THR A 131 -45.07 -6.64 6.50
C THR A 131 -45.31 -6.86 7.99
N VAL A 132 -46.18 -6.04 8.59
CA VAL A 132 -46.52 -6.06 10.03
C VAL A 132 -47.08 -7.43 10.42
N PRO A 133 -46.42 -8.23 11.27
CA PRO A 133 -47.05 -9.35 11.95
C PRO A 133 -47.59 -8.84 13.30
N GLN A 134 -48.88 -9.08 13.57
CA GLN A 134 -49.53 -8.70 14.82
C GLN A 134 -48.81 -9.29 16.06
N GLN A 135 -48.58 -8.44 17.05
CA GLN A 135 -48.02 -8.75 18.38
C GLN A 135 -49.03 -9.53 19.26
N PRO A 136 -48.56 -10.45 20.11
CA PRO A 136 -49.02 -10.50 21.51
C PRO A 136 -47.87 -10.36 22.53
N PRO A 137 -48.18 -10.15 23.84
CA PRO A 137 -47.38 -9.30 24.72
C PRO A 137 -46.27 -9.99 25.54
N ALA A 138 -45.24 -9.18 25.79
CA ALA A 138 -44.31 -9.07 26.93
C ALA A 138 -43.93 -10.31 27.76
N GLN A 139 -42.62 -10.63 27.77
CA GLN A 139 -41.90 -11.07 28.97
C GLN A 139 -40.52 -10.40 29.04
N GLU A 140 -40.26 -9.77 30.18
CA GLU A 140 -38.97 -9.19 30.60
C GLU A 140 -37.86 -10.24 30.65
N GLN A 141 -36.64 -9.88 30.22
CA GLN A 141 -35.42 -10.35 30.88
C GLN A 141 -34.15 -9.57 30.48
N LEU A 142 -33.58 -8.94 31.51
CA LEU A 142 -32.17 -8.76 31.85
C LEU A 142 -31.13 -8.20 30.86
N LEU A 143 -30.72 -6.99 31.22
CA LEU A 143 -29.40 -6.37 31.16
C LEU A 143 -28.21 -7.34 31.06
N VAL A 144 -27.42 -7.26 29.98
CA VAL A 144 -26.00 -7.62 29.99
C VAL A 144 -25.20 -6.53 29.29
N HIS A 145 -24.44 -5.80 30.09
CA HIS A 145 -23.35 -4.91 29.66
C HIS A 145 -22.39 -5.69 28.76
N SER A 146 -22.10 -5.16 27.57
CA SER A 146 -20.88 -5.54 26.83
C SER A 146 -20.13 -4.26 26.52
N THR A 147 -19.04 -4.08 27.25
CA THR A 147 -17.99 -3.07 27.05
C THR A 147 -17.46 -3.11 25.62
N PHE A 148 -17.50 -1.96 24.96
CA PHE A 148 -16.72 -1.66 23.76
C PHE A 148 -15.29 -1.40 24.21
N ASP A 149 -14.40 -2.38 24.06
CA ASP A 149 -12.95 -2.20 24.10
C ASP A 149 -12.29 -3.27 23.21
N ASP A 150 -11.12 -2.93 22.67
CA ASP A 150 -10.24 -3.71 21.78
C ASP A 150 -10.46 -3.58 20.26
N PHE A 151 -10.34 -2.32 19.79
CA PHE A 151 -9.91 -2.03 18.42
C PHE A 151 -8.38 -1.83 18.37
N ASP A 152 -7.63 -2.83 18.84
CA ASP A 152 -6.19 -2.89 18.57
C ASP A 152 -5.71 -4.35 18.57
N ASN A 153 -4.89 -4.68 17.57
CA ASN A 153 -4.27 -5.98 17.28
C ASN A 153 -5.07 -6.93 16.37
N SER A 154 -4.82 -6.88 15.06
CA SER A 154 -4.22 -8.02 14.34
C SER A 154 -3.91 -7.68 12.87
N PHE A 155 -2.91 -6.82 12.65
CA PHE A 155 -2.26 -6.67 11.34
C PHE A 155 -1.55 -7.97 10.90
N ASP A 156 -1.13 -8.80 11.85
CA ASP A 156 -0.56 -10.13 11.57
C ASP A 156 -1.60 -11.16 11.11
N GLY A 157 -2.88 -11.02 11.47
CA GLY A 157 -3.97 -11.85 10.96
C GLY A 157 -4.25 -11.62 9.47
N LEU A 158 -4.13 -10.37 9.00
CA LEU A 158 -4.32 -10.02 7.59
C LEU A 158 -3.23 -10.60 6.68
N LEU A 159 -1.99 -10.72 7.17
CA LEU A 159 -0.88 -11.28 6.40
C LEU A 159 -0.90 -12.82 6.40
N ARG A 160 -1.29 -13.47 7.50
CA ARG A 160 -1.45 -14.94 7.52
C ARG A 160 -2.54 -15.41 6.55
N GLN A 161 -3.63 -14.65 6.40
CA GLN A 161 -4.68 -14.98 5.42
C GLN A 161 -4.25 -14.83 3.95
N LEU A 162 -3.23 -14.02 3.64
CA LEU A 162 -2.78 -13.83 2.25
C LEU A 162 -1.77 -14.90 1.79
N PHE A 163 -1.13 -15.62 2.73
CA PHE A 163 -0.09 -16.59 2.41
C PHE A 163 -0.40 -18.04 2.82
N ASN A 164 -1.52 -18.31 3.51
CA ASN A 164 -1.90 -19.69 3.90
C ASN A 164 -2.87 -20.41 2.93
N ASN A 165 -3.30 -19.79 1.82
CA ASN A 165 -4.10 -20.50 0.80
C ASN A 165 -3.22 -21.10 -0.29
N GLY A 166 -2.31 -21.98 0.12
CA GLY A 166 -1.36 -22.63 -0.77
C GLY A 166 -0.83 -23.95 -0.22
N ASN A 167 -1.73 -24.86 0.16
CA ASN A 167 -1.69 -26.32 -0.07
C ASN A 167 -2.79 -27.01 0.75
#